data_AF-A0A016SYF2-F1
#
_entry.id   AF-A0A016SYF2-F1
#
_cell.length_a   1.000
_cell.length_b   1.000
_cell.length_c   1.000
_cell.angle_alpha   90.00
_cell.angle_beta   90.00
_cell.angle_gamma   90.00
#
_symmetry.space_group_name_H-M   'P 1'
#
loop_
_entity.id
_entity.type
_entity.pdbx_description
1 polymer ?
#
loop_
_entity_poly.entity_id
_entity_poly.type
_entity_poly.pdbx_seq_one_letter_code
_entity_poly.pdbx_strand_id
1 'polypeptide(L)'
;MYNDHSQPDPDHVELEASMYIASEESYGLPYLDRKQLTEWRQSQRTHAERNMKLHRDGGFLFFESGGGSPYWWPKSTHVYNVLVELIVSEYSRRGFCEAVTPNMYADSLWEPDGRWKLYMDEISRLEEQRDGMLTASCSGHCLLYGHQTPSYSELPIRHADFGVLHRSDGACSPLSLPYICRFSEDDSHVFCRPDQIVQEIKVPSKARSRPVVSPPSAKIILAE
;
A
#
# COMPACT_ATOMS: atom_id res chain seq x y z
N MET A 1 -32.38 -30.78 -5.62
CA MET A 1 -33.46 -30.58 -6.61
C MET A 1 -34.74 -30.24 -5.85
N TYR A 2 -35.06 -28.96 -5.73
CA TYR A 2 -36.40 -28.51 -5.37
C TYR A 2 -36.87 -27.65 -6.53
N ASN A 3 -37.82 -28.15 -7.31
CA ASN A 3 -38.50 -27.38 -8.36
C ASN A 3 -39.68 -26.68 -7.70
N ASP A 4 -39.55 -25.38 -7.49
CA ASP A 4 -40.69 -24.49 -7.27
C ASP A 4 -41.33 -24.19 -8.63
N HIS A 5 -42.63 -24.44 -8.76
CA HIS A 5 -43.42 -24.29 -9.99
C HIS A 5 -44.28 -23.02 -9.99
N SER A 6 -43.82 -21.97 -9.31
CA SER A 6 -44.42 -20.64 -9.38
C SER A 6 -43.95 -19.92 -10.65
N GLN A 7 -44.89 -19.41 -11.48
CA GLN A 7 -44.54 -18.60 -12.66
C GLN A 7 -43.93 -17.27 -12.20
N PRO A 8 -42.80 -16.82 -12.80
CA PRO A 8 -42.18 -15.55 -12.42
C PRO A 8 -43.10 -14.37 -12.77
N ASP A 9 -43.21 -13.43 -11.83
CA ASP A 9 -43.93 -12.16 -11.95
C ASP A 9 -43.41 -11.37 -13.18
N PRO A 10 -44.28 -10.85 -14.06
CA PRO A 10 -43.88 -10.14 -15.29
C PRO A 10 -43.04 -8.87 -15.04
N ASP A 11 -43.05 -8.30 -13.84
CA ASP A 11 -42.19 -7.16 -13.46
C ASP A 11 -40.86 -7.60 -12.80
N HIS A 12 -40.61 -8.91 -12.69
CA HIS A 12 -39.41 -9.46 -12.08
C HIS A 12 -38.25 -9.51 -13.09
N VAL A 13 -37.36 -8.53 -13.02
CA VAL A 13 -36.07 -8.57 -13.74
C VAL A 13 -35.22 -9.70 -13.13
N GLU A 14 -35.02 -10.80 -13.87
CA GLU A 14 -34.06 -11.83 -13.50
C GLU A 14 -32.64 -11.23 -13.56
N LEU A 15 -32.11 -10.84 -12.40
CA LEU A 15 -30.72 -10.43 -12.24
C LEU A 15 -29.84 -11.69 -12.31
N GLU A 16 -29.05 -11.84 -13.38
CA GLU A 16 -28.04 -12.89 -13.45
C GLU A 16 -26.88 -12.54 -12.50
N ALA A 17 -26.66 -13.35 -11.47
CA ALA A 17 -25.56 -13.19 -10.53
C ALA A 17 -24.31 -13.99 -10.96
N SER A 18 -23.13 -13.36 -10.93
CA SER A 18 -21.87 -14.11 -10.94
C SER A 18 -21.50 -14.53 -9.52
N MET A 19 -21.58 -15.83 -9.23
CA MET A 19 -21.18 -16.36 -7.92
C MET A 19 -19.68 -16.68 -7.90
N TYR A 20 -18.93 -16.04 -7.01
CA TYR A 20 -17.57 -16.44 -6.64
C TYR A 20 -17.62 -17.15 -5.30
N ILE A 21 -17.05 -18.36 -5.24
CA ILE A 21 -16.88 -19.12 -3.99
C ILE A 21 -15.42 -19.01 -3.62
N ALA A 22 -15.12 -18.19 -2.61
CA ALA A 22 -13.83 -18.14 -1.95
C ALA A 22 -14.11 -18.34 -0.46
N SER A 23 -13.94 -19.58 0.03
CA SER A 23 -14.39 -20.07 1.35
C SER A 23 -15.92 -20.10 1.54
N GLU A 24 -16.42 -20.45 2.72
CA GLU A 24 -17.85 -20.72 3.04
C GLU A 24 -18.83 -19.56 2.75
N GLU A 25 -18.31 -18.44 2.24
CA GLU A 25 -19.06 -17.25 1.86
C GLU A 25 -19.27 -17.19 0.33
N SER A 26 -20.52 -16.95 -0.08
CA SER A 26 -20.88 -16.77 -1.49
C SER A 26 -21.05 -15.29 -1.80
N TYR A 27 -20.26 -14.79 -2.75
CA TYR A 27 -20.33 -13.40 -3.21
C TYR A 27 -21.01 -13.35 -4.58
N GLY A 28 -22.03 -12.49 -4.70
CA GLY A 28 -22.78 -12.28 -5.94
C GLY A 28 -22.77 -10.81 -6.36
N LEU A 29 -22.36 -10.53 -7.60
CA LEU A 29 -22.52 -9.21 -8.23
C LEU A 29 -23.77 -9.25 -9.12
N PRO A 30 -24.80 -8.42 -8.86
CA PRO A 30 -25.98 -8.35 -9.70
C PRO A 30 -25.66 -7.58 -10.99
N TYR A 31 -25.99 -8.17 -12.14
CA TYR A 31 -25.91 -7.49 -13.43
C TYR A 31 -27.31 -7.31 -14.01
N LEU A 32 -27.56 -6.13 -14.58
CA LEU A 32 -28.85 -5.77 -15.19
C LEU A 32 -29.12 -6.53 -16.50
N ASP A 33 -28.06 -6.97 -17.18
CA ASP A 33 -28.13 -7.69 -18.45
C ASP A 33 -27.00 -8.72 -18.53
N ARG A 34 -27.29 -9.88 -19.13
CA ARG A 34 -26.34 -10.97 -19.42
C ARG A 34 -25.16 -10.52 -20.28
N LYS A 35 -25.36 -9.49 -21.11
CA LYS A 35 -24.27 -8.87 -21.88
C LYS A 35 -23.20 -8.28 -20.96
N GLN A 36 -23.60 -7.55 -19.92
CA GLN A 36 -22.69 -6.94 -18.95
C GLN A 36 -21.91 -8.01 -18.17
N LEU A 37 -22.59 -9.10 -17.78
CA LEU A 37 -21.94 -10.23 -17.12
C LEU A 37 -20.88 -10.89 -18.03
N THR A 38 -21.18 -11.04 -19.32
CA THR A 38 -20.27 -11.65 -20.29
C THR A 38 -19.06 -10.76 -20.55
N GLU A 39 -19.27 -9.46 -20.73
CA GLU A 39 -18.21 -8.46 -20.89
C GLU A 39 -17.30 -8.42 -19.65
N TRP A 40 -17.88 -8.41 -18.46
CA TRP A 40 -17.13 -8.44 -17.22
C TRP A 40 -16.29 -9.72 -17.08
N ARG A 41 -16.86 -10.90 -17.33
CA ARG A 41 -16.13 -12.18 -17.32
C ARG A 41 -14.97 -12.18 -18.32
N GLN A 42 -15.19 -11.63 -19.51
CA GLN A 42 -14.16 -11.52 -20.53
C GLN A 42 -13.03 -10.56 -20.10
N SER A 43 -13.38 -9.45 -19.43
CA SER A 43 -12.41 -8.53 -18.85
C SER A 43 -11.57 -9.19 -17.76
N GLN A 44 -12.19 -9.94 -16.83
CA GLN A 44 -11.47 -10.68 -15.79
C GLN A 44 -10.50 -11.72 -16.36
N ARG A 45 -10.92 -12.49 -17.38
CA ARG A 45 -10.05 -13.45 -18.08
C ARG A 45 -8.86 -12.75 -18.74
N THR A 46 -9.14 -11.65 -19.45
CA THR A 46 -8.09 -10.86 -20.12
C THR A 46 -7.06 -10.31 -19.11
N HIS A 47 -7.50 -9.83 -17.96
CA HIS A 47 -6.61 -9.37 -16.88
C HIS A 47 -5.77 -10.52 -16.30
N ALA A 48 -6.38 -11.67 -16.03
CA ALA A 48 -5.68 -12.84 -15.52
C ALA A 48 -4.61 -13.34 -16.51
N GLU A 49 -4.93 -13.43 -17.80
CA GLU A 49 -4.01 -13.83 -18.86
C GLU A 49 -2.82 -12.87 -18.99
N ARG A 50 -3.07 -11.56 -18.93
CA ARG A 50 -2.00 -10.53 -18.96
C ARG A 50 -1.06 -10.66 -17.76
N ASN A 51 -1.61 -10.85 -16.56
CA ASN A 51 -0.80 -11.05 -15.35
C ASN A 51 0.04 -12.33 -15.47
N MET A 52 -0.55 -13.45 -15.85
CA MET A 52 0.17 -14.71 -16.11
C MET A 52 1.29 -14.57 -17.14
N LYS A 53 1.07 -13.79 -18.20
CA LYS A 53 2.10 -13.49 -19.20
C LYS A 53 3.25 -12.67 -18.60
N LEU A 54 2.95 -11.66 -17.78
CA LEU A 54 3.98 -10.88 -17.07
C LEU A 54 4.85 -11.77 -16.18
N HIS A 55 4.27 -12.72 -15.44
CA HIS A 55 5.03 -13.69 -14.64
C HIS A 55 5.95 -14.57 -15.49
N ARG A 56 5.44 -15.04 -16.64
CA ARG A 56 6.16 -15.96 -17.54
C ARG A 56 7.32 -15.28 -18.29
N ASP A 57 7.13 -14.04 -18.75
CA ASP A 57 8.07 -13.35 -19.65
C ASP A 57 9.18 -12.57 -18.91
N GLY A 58 9.53 -13.00 -17.70
CA GLY A 58 10.60 -12.40 -16.90
C GLY A 58 10.15 -11.29 -15.96
N GLY A 59 8.88 -11.28 -15.55
CA GLY A 59 8.35 -10.41 -14.49
C GLY A 59 8.86 -10.83 -13.11
N PHE A 60 8.05 -11.63 -12.43
CA PHE A 60 8.31 -12.06 -11.06
C PHE A 60 7.72 -13.46 -10.81
N LEU A 61 8.41 -14.23 -9.97
CA LEU A 61 8.06 -15.60 -9.60
C LEU A 61 7.72 -15.71 -8.11
N PHE A 62 6.95 -16.71 -7.74
CA PHE A 62 6.70 -17.05 -6.35
C PHE A 62 7.15 -18.49 -6.13
N PHE A 63 8.00 -18.69 -5.12
CA PHE A 63 8.38 -20.00 -4.63
C PHE A 63 7.73 -20.23 -3.26
N GLU A 64 7.42 -21.47 -2.93
CA GLU A 64 6.83 -21.84 -1.64
C GLU A 64 7.71 -21.39 -0.46
N SER A 65 9.04 -21.47 -0.62
CA SER A 65 10.02 -20.97 0.35
C SER A 65 9.98 -19.45 0.57
N GLY A 66 9.38 -18.69 -0.34
CA GLY A 66 9.29 -17.24 -0.27
C GLY A 66 8.11 -16.71 0.55
N GLY A 67 7.25 -17.58 1.07
CA GLY A 67 6.15 -17.19 1.96
C GLY A 67 5.24 -16.09 1.39
N GLY A 68 4.91 -16.16 0.10
CA GLY A 68 4.09 -15.14 -0.57
C GLY A 68 4.83 -13.89 -1.06
N SER A 69 6.16 -13.88 -0.99
CA SER A 69 7.01 -12.81 -1.51
C SER A 69 7.46 -13.06 -2.96
N PRO A 70 7.47 -12.02 -3.82
CA PRO A 70 7.90 -12.17 -5.21
C PRO A 70 9.43 -12.20 -5.35
N TYR A 71 9.91 -13.07 -6.23
CA TYR A 71 11.28 -13.12 -6.73
C TYR A 71 11.35 -12.37 -8.05
N TRP A 72 12.20 -11.37 -8.10
CA TRP A 72 12.34 -10.50 -9.27
C TRP A 72 13.41 -11.04 -10.21
N TRP A 73 13.07 -11.21 -11.48
CA TRP A 73 14.07 -11.48 -12.50
C TRP A 73 14.97 -10.25 -12.73
N PRO A 74 16.25 -10.41 -13.14
CA PRO A 74 17.15 -9.28 -13.36
C PRO A 74 16.59 -8.17 -14.26
N LYS A 75 15.82 -8.54 -15.29
CA LYS A 75 15.15 -7.57 -16.17
C LYS A 75 14.10 -6.74 -15.44
N SER A 76 13.33 -7.36 -14.55
CA SER A 76 12.32 -6.66 -13.74
C SER A 76 12.98 -5.86 -12.62
N THR A 77 14.08 -6.34 -12.05
CA THR A 77 14.89 -5.57 -11.11
C THR A 77 15.42 -4.28 -11.75
N HIS A 78 15.79 -4.31 -13.03
CA HIS A 78 16.18 -3.09 -13.74
C HIS A 78 15.03 -2.07 -13.80
N VAL A 79 13.81 -2.51 -14.13
CA VAL A 79 12.63 -1.62 -14.13
C VAL A 79 12.36 -1.07 -12.73
N TYR A 80 12.45 -1.91 -11.71
CA TYR A 80 12.33 -1.49 -10.31
C TYR A 80 13.34 -0.40 -9.96
N ASN A 81 14.63 -0.58 -10.29
CA ASN A 81 15.66 0.42 -10.00
C ASN A 81 15.40 1.76 -10.69
N VAL A 82 14.92 1.74 -11.95
CA VAL A 82 14.54 2.98 -12.66
C VAL A 82 13.38 3.69 -11.97
N LEU A 83 12.42 2.95 -11.42
CA LEU A 83 11.32 3.53 -10.63
C LEU A 83 11.82 4.10 -9.31
N VAL A 84 12.75 3.43 -8.64
CA VAL A 84 13.39 3.94 -7.41
C VAL A 84 14.14 5.24 -7.71
N GLU A 85 14.94 5.29 -8.78
CA GLU A 85 15.65 6.50 -9.20
C GLU A 85 14.69 7.67 -9.47
N LEU A 86 13.55 7.39 -10.11
CA LEU A 86 12.50 8.38 -10.34
C LEU A 86 11.95 8.94 -9.01
N ILE A 87 11.59 8.06 -8.08
CA ILE A 87 11.01 8.44 -6.78
C ILE A 87 12.03 9.23 -5.95
N VAL A 88 13.28 8.77 -5.87
CA VAL A 88 14.38 9.47 -5.17
C VAL A 88 14.62 10.86 -5.77
N SER A 89 14.55 10.99 -7.10
CA SER A 89 14.66 12.31 -7.74
C SER A 89 13.52 13.26 -7.35
N GLU A 90 12.32 12.72 -7.12
CA GLU A 90 11.16 13.49 -6.66
C GLU A 90 11.26 13.87 -5.17
N TYR A 91 11.85 13.03 -4.32
CA TYR A 91 12.14 13.36 -2.93
C TYR A 91 13.05 14.59 -2.84
N SER A 92 14.19 14.55 -3.53
CA SER A 92 15.15 15.66 -3.56
C SER A 92 14.51 16.96 -4.07
N ARG A 93 13.72 16.88 -5.16
CA ARG A 93 13.03 18.04 -5.75
C ARG A 93 12.03 18.69 -4.79
N ARG A 94 11.49 17.93 -3.83
CA ARG A 94 10.44 18.36 -2.90
C ARG A 94 10.97 18.63 -1.49
N GLY A 95 12.29 18.52 -1.28
CA GLY A 95 12.93 18.79 0.00
C GLY A 95 12.66 17.71 1.05
N PHE A 96 12.44 16.47 0.63
CA PHE A 96 12.49 15.31 1.51
C PHE A 96 13.94 14.87 1.70
N CYS A 97 14.27 14.47 2.93
CA CYS A 97 15.54 13.85 3.26
C CYS A 97 15.33 12.35 3.40
N GLU A 98 16.09 11.58 2.63
CA GLU A 98 16.04 10.14 2.69
C GLU A 98 16.57 9.64 4.04
N ALA A 99 15.83 8.73 4.65
CA ALA A 99 16.17 8.04 5.87
C ALA A 99 16.15 6.53 5.62
N VAL A 100 16.93 5.80 6.39
CA VAL A 100 16.90 4.34 6.40
C VAL A 100 16.58 3.90 7.81
N THR A 101 15.46 3.22 7.95
CA THR A 101 14.97 2.73 9.25
C THR A 101 15.10 1.21 9.34
N PRO A 102 15.34 0.64 10.54
CA PRO A 102 15.31 -0.82 10.72
C PRO A 102 13.99 -1.45 10.29
N ASN A 103 14.03 -2.69 9.77
CA ASN A 103 12.80 -3.45 9.46
C ASN A 103 12.23 -4.20 10.69
N MET A 104 13.02 -4.31 11.75
CA MET A 104 12.68 -5.04 12.97
C MET A 104 13.02 -4.17 14.18
N TYR A 105 12.10 -4.11 15.12
CA TYR A 105 12.26 -3.39 16.38
C TYR A 105 11.98 -4.33 17.54
N ALA A 106 12.57 -4.02 18.69
CA ALA A 106 12.27 -4.75 19.92
C ALA A 106 10.84 -4.45 20.37
N ASP A 107 10.18 -5.44 20.99
CA ASP A 107 8.81 -5.28 21.53
C ASP A 107 8.70 -4.11 22.52
N SER A 108 9.80 -3.80 23.21
CA SER A 108 9.92 -2.65 24.12
C SER A 108 9.70 -1.29 23.45
N LEU A 109 9.77 -1.21 22.11
CA LEU A 109 9.37 -0.01 21.38
C LEU A 109 7.87 0.27 21.49
N TRP A 110 7.05 -0.73 21.84
CA TRP A 110 5.58 -0.66 21.94
C TRP A 110 5.08 -0.61 23.39
N GLU A 111 5.98 -0.69 24.37
CA GLU A 111 5.63 -0.72 25.78
C GLU A 111 5.24 0.68 26.31
N PRO A 112 4.14 0.81 27.08
CA PRO A 112 3.61 2.09 27.57
C PRO A 112 4.57 2.93 28.45
N ASP A 113 5.64 2.32 28.94
CA ASP A 113 6.62 2.91 29.86
C ASP A 113 7.87 3.45 29.14
N GLY A 114 7.95 3.28 27.81
CA GLY A 114 9.05 3.76 26.99
C GLY A 114 9.10 5.30 26.86
N ARG A 115 10.32 5.83 26.62
CA ARG A 115 10.59 7.25 26.29
C ARG A 115 9.80 7.80 25.09
N TRP A 116 9.16 6.92 24.32
CA TRP A 116 8.48 7.22 23.05
C TRP A 116 6.95 7.27 23.19
N LYS A 117 6.43 7.26 24.43
CA LYS A 117 5.00 7.34 24.75
C LYS A 117 4.23 8.45 24.02
N LEU A 118 4.88 9.60 23.79
CA LEU A 118 4.29 10.73 23.06
C LEU A 118 3.95 10.38 21.60
N TYR A 119 4.75 9.51 20.98
CA TYR A 119 4.54 9.08 19.59
C TYR A 119 3.79 7.75 19.50
N MET A 120 3.70 6.98 20.60
CA MET A 120 3.03 5.67 20.62
C MET A 120 1.56 5.75 20.21
N ASP A 121 0.83 6.77 20.64
CA ASP A 121 -0.58 6.92 20.28
C ASP A 121 -0.76 7.13 18.77
N GLU A 122 0.18 7.83 18.12
CA GLU A 122 0.16 8.02 16.67
C GLU A 122 0.70 6.79 15.94
N ILE A 123 1.81 6.19 16.39
CA ILE A 123 2.39 5.01 15.75
C ILE A 123 1.45 3.80 15.89
N SER A 124 0.82 3.59 17.04
CA SER A 124 -0.13 2.48 17.25
C SER A 124 -1.43 2.64 16.43
N ARG A 125 -1.77 3.86 16.01
CA ARG A 125 -2.88 4.11 15.07
C ARG A 125 -2.48 3.85 13.62
N LEU A 126 -1.19 3.96 13.31
CA LEU A 126 -0.65 3.84 11.96
C LEU A 126 -0.12 2.43 11.65
N GLU A 127 0.19 1.62 12.67
CA GLU A 127 0.83 0.32 12.53
C GLU A 127 0.00 -0.80 13.18
N GLU A 128 -0.32 -1.84 12.39
CA GLU A 128 -0.83 -3.11 12.92
C GLU A 128 0.35 -4.02 13.28
N GLN A 129 0.45 -4.42 14.55
CA GLN A 129 1.45 -5.37 15.04
C GLN A 129 1.02 -6.81 14.74
N ARG A 130 1.79 -7.53 13.93
CA ARG A 130 1.70 -8.98 13.76
C ARG A 130 3.11 -9.57 13.68
N ASP A 131 3.45 -10.45 14.62
CA ASP A 131 4.67 -11.28 14.64
C ASP A 131 6.04 -10.55 14.63
N GLY A 132 6.13 -9.36 15.25
CA GLY A 132 7.42 -8.69 15.50
C GLY A 132 8.12 -8.14 14.25
N MET A 133 7.44 -8.11 13.10
CA MET A 133 7.93 -7.51 11.88
C MET A 133 7.06 -6.31 11.52
N LEU A 134 7.71 -5.17 11.26
CA LEU A 134 6.98 -3.94 11.05
C LEU A 134 6.23 -3.90 9.72
N THR A 135 5.04 -3.31 9.81
CA THR A 135 4.14 -3.05 8.69
C THR A 135 4.24 -1.61 8.18
N ALA A 136 4.96 -0.70 8.84
CA ALA A 136 5.23 0.65 8.31
C ALA A 136 6.56 1.25 8.80
N SER A 137 7.08 2.25 8.06
CA SER A 137 8.32 2.99 8.41
C SER A 137 8.09 4.12 9.42
N CYS A 138 6.84 4.32 9.88
CA CYS A 138 6.41 5.46 10.69
C CYS A 138 7.19 5.55 12.01
N SER A 139 7.29 4.43 12.72
CA SER A 139 8.03 4.32 13.98
C SER A 139 9.49 4.75 13.85
N GLY A 140 10.19 4.33 12.79
CA GLY A 140 11.57 4.73 12.55
C GLY A 140 11.74 6.22 12.31
N HIS A 141 10.84 6.82 11.52
CA HIS A 141 10.87 8.27 11.29
C HIS A 141 10.58 9.08 12.55
N CYS A 142 9.65 8.64 13.40
CA CYS A 142 9.38 9.27 14.68
C CYS A 142 10.60 9.21 15.63
N LEU A 143 11.29 8.07 15.67
CA LEU A 143 12.52 7.92 16.47
C LEU A 143 13.64 8.86 15.99
N LEU A 144 13.82 8.97 14.67
CA LEU A 144 14.81 9.89 14.09
C LEU A 144 14.48 11.35 14.41
N TYR A 145 13.21 11.74 14.25
CA TYR A 145 12.74 13.09 14.57
C TYR A 145 12.95 13.42 16.06
N GLY A 146 12.54 12.52 16.96
CA GLY A 146 12.68 12.70 18.40
C GLY A 146 14.14 12.76 18.88
N HIS A 147 15.08 12.12 18.17
CA HIS A 147 16.50 12.22 18.48
C HIS A 147 17.16 13.53 18.01
N GLN A 148 16.67 14.12 16.91
CA GLN A 148 17.25 15.35 16.34
C GLN A 148 17.02 16.59 17.21
N THR A 149 16.03 16.57 18.12
CA THR A 149 15.62 17.73 18.94
C THR A 149 15.50 19.04 18.12
N PRO A 150 14.67 19.05 17.07
CA PRO A 150 14.63 20.16 16.13
C PRO A 150 14.10 21.44 16.76
N SER A 151 14.65 22.57 16.33
CA SER A 151 14.13 23.89 16.67
C SER A 151 12.82 24.16 15.94
N TYR A 152 11.91 24.92 16.56
CA TYR A 152 10.63 25.33 15.97
C TYR A 152 10.78 26.03 14.60
N SER A 153 11.92 26.68 14.37
CA SER A 153 12.28 27.34 13.10
C SER A 153 12.67 26.39 11.97
N GLU A 154 13.06 25.16 12.30
CA GLU A 154 13.50 24.14 11.34
C GLU A 154 12.32 23.37 10.74
N LEU A 155 11.13 23.48 11.34
CA LEU A 155 9.91 22.90 10.81
C LEU A 155 9.43 23.64 9.55
N PRO A 156 9.01 22.91 8.50
CA PRO A 156 8.69 21.48 8.49
C PRO A 156 9.89 20.58 8.12
N ILE A 157 10.04 19.45 8.83
CA ILE A 157 11.02 18.41 8.55
C ILE A 157 10.35 17.29 7.75
N ARG A 158 11.04 16.80 6.72
CA ARG A 158 10.49 15.80 5.80
C ARG A 158 11.43 14.61 5.71
N HIS A 159 10.96 13.45 6.13
CA HIS A 159 11.68 12.19 6.00
C HIS A 159 10.99 11.31 4.95
N ALA A 160 11.77 10.64 4.13
CA ALA A 160 11.28 9.66 3.16
C ALA A 160 12.10 8.39 3.25
N ASP A 161 11.45 7.25 3.11
CA ASP A 161 12.10 5.94 3.08
C ASP A 161 11.56 5.17 1.87
N PHE A 162 12.37 4.26 1.35
CA PHE A 162 11.94 3.25 0.38
C PHE A 162 12.20 1.85 0.96
N GLY A 163 11.94 1.73 2.26
CA GLY A 163 12.19 0.56 3.08
C GLY A 163 11.40 -0.66 2.63
N VAL A 164 11.85 -1.83 3.05
CA VAL A 164 11.16 -3.09 2.74
C VAL A 164 10.22 -3.40 3.89
N LEU A 165 8.93 -3.37 3.59
CA LEU A 165 7.87 -3.70 4.52
C LEU A 165 7.40 -5.14 4.31
N HIS A 166 6.94 -5.74 5.40
CA HIS A 166 6.33 -7.04 5.35
C HIS A 166 4.98 -7.01 6.08
N ARG A 167 4.02 -7.75 5.55
CA ARG A 167 2.76 -8.05 6.22
C ARG A 167 2.60 -9.56 6.33
N SER A 168 2.10 -10.00 7.47
CA SER A 168 1.72 -11.38 7.75
C SER A 168 0.20 -11.52 7.93
N ASP A 169 -0.57 -10.55 7.42
CA ASP A 169 -2.02 -10.65 7.41
C ASP A 169 -2.42 -11.86 6.55
N GLY A 170 -3.45 -12.59 6.97
CA GLY A 170 -3.99 -13.73 6.20
C GLY A 170 -4.49 -13.35 4.80
N ALA A 171 -4.42 -12.06 4.43
CA ALA A 171 -4.70 -11.52 3.10
C ALA A 171 -3.52 -11.65 2.13
N CYS A 172 -2.34 -12.04 2.60
CA CYS A 172 -1.20 -12.42 1.80
C CYS A 172 -1.53 -13.47 0.72
N SER A 173 -1.36 -13.13 -0.55
CA SER A 173 -1.60 -14.02 -1.68
C SER A 173 -0.50 -13.92 -2.75
N PRO A 174 0.20 -15.03 -3.06
CA PRO A 174 1.18 -15.07 -4.16
C PRO A 174 0.52 -14.96 -5.54
N LEU A 175 -0.81 -15.02 -5.61
CA LEU A 175 -1.55 -15.00 -6.88
C LEU A 175 -1.80 -13.59 -7.41
N SER A 176 -1.52 -12.54 -6.62
CA SER A 176 -1.84 -11.17 -7.02
C SER A 176 -0.92 -10.14 -6.38
N LEU A 177 -0.36 -9.24 -7.21
CA LEU A 177 0.55 -8.17 -6.77
C LEU A 177 0.00 -7.28 -5.63
N PRO A 178 -1.29 -6.89 -5.61
CA PRO A 178 -1.82 -6.07 -4.52
C PRO A 178 -1.80 -6.76 -3.15
N TYR A 179 -1.56 -8.07 -3.10
CA TYR A 179 -1.66 -8.90 -1.90
C TYR A 179 -0.34 -9.60 -1.55
N ILE A 180 0.80 -9.09 -2.02
CA ILE A 180 2.12 -9.69 -1.69
C ILE A 180 2.52 -9.41 -0.23
N CYS A 181 3.22 -10.37 0.38
CA CYS A 181 3.67 -10.27 1.78
C CYS A 181 4.86 -9.34 1.98
N ARG A 182 5.65 -9.10 0.93
CA ARG A 182 6.82 -8.22 0.97
C ARG A 182 6.70 -7.16 -0.11
N PHE A 183 6.76 -5.90 0.27
CA PHE A 183 6.64 -4.77 -0.64
C PHE A 183 7.51 -3.60 -0.16
N SER A 184 7.71 -2.62 -1.04
CA SER A 184 8.37 -1.35 -0.70
C SER A 184 7.44 -0.24 -1.12
N GLU A 185 7.21 0.70 -0.22
CA GLU A 185 6.37 1.88 -0.45
C GLU A 185 7.26 3.12 -0.57
N ASP A 186 6.77 4.09 -1.33
CA ASP A 186 7.29 5.46 -1.31
C ASP A 186 6.81 6.20 -0.04
N ASP A 187 7.14 5.63 1.12
CA ASP A 187 6.64 6.10 2.41
C ASP A 187 7.39 7.37 2.85
N SER A 188 6.64 8.35 3.33
CA SER A 188 7.21 9.62 3.73
C SER A 188 6.42 10.29 4.84
N HIS A 189 7.13 11.04 5.69
CA HIS A 189 6.59 11.67 6.88
C HIS A 189 7.00 13.13 6.92
N VAL A 190 6.01 13.99 7.12
CA VAL A 190 6.22 15.43 7.28
C VAL A 190 5.89 15.81 8.72
N PHE A 191 6.92 16.17 9.47
CA PHE A 191 6.80 16.72 10.81
C PHE A 191 6.63 18.23 10.67
N CYS A 192 5.44 18.72 11.00
CA CYS A 192 5.13 20.13 10.85
C CYS A 192 4.27 20.65 11.98
N ARG A 193 4.17 21.97 12.05
CA ARG A 193 3.32 22.65 13.02
C ARG A 193 1.86 22.64 12.60
N PRO A 194 0.91 22.80 13.55
CA PRO A 194 -0.50 22.88 13.22
C PRO A 194 -0.84 23.98 12.20
N ASP A 195 -0.15 25.12 12.23
CA ASP A 195 -0.34 26.22 11.26
C ASP A 195 0.14 25.87 9.84
N GLN A 196 1.06 24.90 9.71
CA GLN A 196 1.69 24.51 8.45
C GLN A 196 0.93 23.41 7.70
N ILE A 197 0.02 22.68 8.36
CA ILE A 197 -0.72 21.54 7.77
C ILE A 197 -1.35 21.90 6.42
N VAL A 198 -2.07 23.03 6.36
CA VAL A 198 -2.77 23.46 5.15
C VAL A 198 -1.79 23.76 4.01
N GLN A 199 -0.60 24.26 4.34
CA GLN A 199 0.44 24.53 3.36
C GLN A 199 1.07 23.24 2.84
N GLU A 200 1.33 22.26 3.70
CA GLU A 200 1.90 20.96 3.31
C GLU A 200 0.93 20.10 2.49
N ILE A 201 -0.38 20.17 2.77
CA ILE A 201 -1.41 19.47 1.98
C ILE A 201 -1.58 20.13 0.59
N LYS A 202 -1.38 21.45 0.50
CA LYS A 202 -1.56 22.18 -0.76
C LYS A 202 -0.39 21.93 -1.71
N VAL A 203 -0.54 20.91 -2.55
CA VAL A 203 0.37 20.66 -3.68
C VAL A 203 0.41 21.89 -4.61
N PRO A 204 1.57 22.49 -4.90
CA PRO A 204 1.66 23.63 -5.81
C PRO A 204 1.17 23.25 -7.22
N SER A 205 0.16 23.96 -7.71
CA SER A 205 -0.46 23.75 -9.04
C SER A 205 0.49 23.89 -10.24
N LYS A 206 1.70 24.40 -10.03
CA LYS A 206 2.71 24.69 -11.07
C LYS A 206 3.50 23.48 -11.58
N ALA A 207 3.34 22.28 -10.99
CA ALA A 207 4.01 21.06 -11.46
C ALA A 207 3.35 20.41 -12.70
N ARG A 208 2.32 21.04 -13.32
CA ARG A 208 1.47 20.46 -14.36
C ARG A 208 2.05 20.43 -15.79
N SER A 209 3.28 20.89 -16.03
CA SER A 209 3.83 21.00 -17.40
C SER A 209 4.57 19.75 -17.92
N ARG A 210 4.65 18.67 -17.13
CA ARG A 210 5.21 17.35 -17.49
C ARG A 210 4.28 16.26 -16.97
N PRO A 211 4.34 15.01 -17.48
CA PRO A 211 3.55 13.91 -16.91
C PRO A 211 3.79 13.88 -15.40
N VAL A 212 2.75 14.27 -14.66
CA VAL A 212 2.84 14.54 -13.23
C VAL A 212 2.91 13.19 -12.55
N VAL A 213 4.11 12.79 -12.12
CA VAL A 213 4.22 11.75 -11.09
C VAL A 213 3.48 12.30 -9.89
N SER A 214 2.49 11.55 -9.41
CA SER A 214 1.73 11.89 -8.21
C SER A 214 2.71 12.22 -7.07
N PRO A 215 2.37 13.17 -6.17
CA PRO A 215 3.17 13.36 -4.98
C PRO A 215 3.39 12.02 -4.27
N PRO A 216 4.59 11.79 -3.68
CA PRO A 216 4.78 10.62 -2.86
C PRO A 216 3.77 10.63 -1.72
N SER A 217 3.35 9.44 -1.31
CA SER A 217 2.39 9.29 -0.23
C SER A 217 3.02 9.78 1.07
N ALA A 218 2.56 10.94 1.57
CA ALA A 218 3.13 11.57 2.76
C ALA A 218 2.13 11.61 3.91
N LYS A 219 2.52 11.06 5.05
CA LYS A 219 1.79 11.15 6.32
C LYS A 219 2.24 12.42 7.05
N ILE A 220 1.29 13.26 7.48
CA ILE A 220 1.58 14.46 8.27
C ILE A 220 1.53 14.08 9.75
N ILE A 221 2.61 14.36 10.45
CA ILE A 221 2.75 14.16 11.89
C ILE A 221 2.86 15.53 12.55
N LEU A 222 2.08 15.76 13.61
CA LEU A 222 2.12 17.02 14.34
C LEU A 222 3.32 17.03 15.28
N ALA A 223 4.16 18.05 15.11
CA ALA A 223 5.21 18.36 16.05
C ALA A 223 4.61 19.17 17.22
N GLU A 224 4.42 18.53 18.37
CA GLU A 224 4.10 19.19 19.65
C GLU A 224 5.36 19.52 20.46
#